data_AF-A0A7S0IZD7-F1
#
_entry.id   AF-A0A7S0IZD7-F1
#
_cell.length_a   1.000
_cell.length_b   1.000
_cell.length_c   1.000
_cell.angle_alpha   90.00
_cell.angle_beta   90.00
_cell.angle_gamma   90.00
#
_symmetry.space_group_name_H-M   'P 1'
#
loop_
_entity.id
_entity.type
_entity.pdbx_description
1 polymer ?
#
loop_
_entity_poly.entity_id
_entity_poly.type
_entity_poly.pdbx_seq_one_letter_code
_entity_poly.pdbx_strand_id
1 'polypeptide(L)'
;IHLLHDPYTIAEKLFVEARKSAERFEVRLMMINLTSRLIGAHRLQVPNFYPFLQRYLQPHQKEITLLLTYLVQACHELVPPETLQPLLQSLANHFVSDKSRPEMVAIG
;
A
#
# COMPACT_ATOMS: atom_id res chain seq x y z
N ILE A 1 -8.45 14.51 7.76
CA ILE A 1 -9.19 13.84 6.67
C ILE A 1 -10.63 13.45 7.04
N HIS A 2 -11.08 13.62 8.28
CA HIS A 2 -12.41 13.19 8.73
C HIS A 2 -13.58 14.12 8.36
N LEU A 3 -13.28 15.30 7.78
CA LEU A 3 -14.27 16.31 7.38
C LEU A 3 -14.47 16.37 5.85
N LEU A 4 -14.08 15.31 5.14
CA LEU A 4 -14.21 15.25 3.68
C LEU A 4 -15.65 14.91 3.31
N HIS A 5 -16.22 15.68 2.39
CA HIS A 5 -17.58 15.48 1.89
C HIS A 5 -17.71 14.18 1.07
N ASP A 6 -16.68 13.85 0.28
CA ASP A 6 -16.63 12.62 -0.52
C ASP A 6 -15.20 12.04 -0.48
N PRO A 7 -14.84 11.29 0.57
CA PRO A 7 -13.51 10.70 0.71
C PRO A 7 -13.25 9.60 -0.34
N TYR A 8 -14.29 8.93 -0.84
CA TYR A 8 -14.16 7.89 -1.86
C TYR A 8 -13.67 8.46 -3.19
N THR A 9 -14.38 9.46 -3.73
CA THR A 9 -14.02 10.06 -5.02
C THR A 9 -12.63 10.69 -4.98
N ILE A 10 -12.25 11.28 -3.84
CA ILE A 10 -10.90 11.83 -3.65
C ILE A 10 -9.85 10.72 -3.70
N ALA A 11 -10.06 9.62 -2.96
CA ALA A 11 -9.14 8.49 -2.93
C ALA A 11 -9.00 7.83 -4.32
N GLU A 12 -10.11 7.65 -5.04
CA GLU A 12 -10.11 7.06 -6.38
C GLU A 12 -9.34 7.93 -7.38
N LYS A 13 -9.63 9.24 -7.45
CA LYS A 13 -8.92 10.16 -8.35
C LYS A 13 -7.43 10.20 -8.03
N LEU A 14 -7.07 10.31 -6.76
CA LEU A 14 -5.68 10.34 -6.34
C LEU A 14 -4.95 9.04 -6.70
N PHE A 15 -5.62 7.89 -6.54
CA PHE A 15 -5.06 6.60 -6.92
C PHE A 15 -4.87 6.46 -8.44
N VAL A 16 -5.84 6.94 -9.23
CA VAL A 16 -5.71 6.97 -10.70
C VAL A 16 -4.52 7.81 -11.13
N GLU A 17 -4.33 8.98 -10.52
CA GLU A 17 -3.16 9.83 -10.76
C GLU A 17 -1.86 9.12 -10.34
N ALA A 18 -1.79 8.50 -9.16
CA ALA A 18 -0.61 7.76 -8.71
C ALA A 18 -0.21 6.63 -9.68
N ARG A 19 -1.19 5.96 -10.30
CA ARG A 19 -0.96 4.89 -11.28
C ARG A 19 -0.41 5.41 -12.60
N LYS A 20 -0.92 6.54 -13.09
CA LYS A 20 -0.55 7.12 -14.40
C LYS A 20 0.60 8.10 -14.34
N SER A 21 0.93 8.59 -13.15
CA SER A 21 1.92 9.63 -12.92
C SER A 21 3.26 9.27 -13.58
N ALA A 22 3.83 10.23 -14.30
CA ALA A 22 5.22 10.20 -14.79
C ALA A 22 6.18 10.90 -13.81
N GLU A 23 5.67 11.33 -12.65
CA GLU A 23 6.45 12.03 -11.63
C GLU A 23 7.49 11.13 -10.97
N ARG A 24 8.42 11.80 -10.27
CA ARG A 24 9.39 11.15 -9.40
C ARG A 24 8.70 10.21 -8.43
N PHE A 25 9.35 9.10 -8.12
CA PHE A 25 8.79 8.07 -7.26
C PHE A 25 8.35 8.59 -5.88
N GLU A 26 9.05 9.57 -5.32
CA GLU A 26 8.67 10.23 -4.07
C GLU A 26 7.27 10.88 -4.13
N VAL A 27 6.94 11.56 -5.23
CA VAL A 27 5.62 12.18 -5.42
C VAL A 27 4.54 11.11 -5.49
N ARG A 28 4.83 10.02 -6.20
CA ARG A 28 3.94 8.85 -6.27
C ARG A 28 3.71 8.24 -4.89
N LEU A 29 4.75 8.12 -4.07
CA LEU A 29 4.63 7.63 -2.69
C LEU A 29 3.76 8.55 -1.84
N MET A 30 3.86 9.87 -2.00
CA MET A 30 2.98 10.82 -1.29
C MET A 30 1.51 10.62 -1.67
N MET A 31 1.22 10.41 -2.96
CA MET A 31 -0.15 10.12 -3.43
C MET A 31 -0.66 8.79 -2.87
N ILE A 32 0.18 7.75 -2.87
CA ILE A 32 -0.15 6.43 -2.30
C ILE A 32 -0.41 6.55 -0.80
N ASN A 33 0.44 7.27 -0.06
CA ASN A 33 0.27 7.50 1.37
C ASN A 33 -1.07 8.18 1.70
N LEU A 34 -1.39 9.26 0.99
CA LEU A 34 -2.66 9.94 1.23
C LEU A 34 -3.85 9.04 0.86
N THR A 35 -3.74 8.26 -0.22
CA THR A 35 -4.76 7.28 -0.61
C THR A 35 -4.95 6.22 0.47
N SER A 36 -3.88 5.61 0.99
CA SER A 36 -3.97 4.59 2.05
C SER A 36 -4.57 5.15 3.33
N ARG A 37 -4.26 6.41 3.69
CA ARG A 37 -4.85 7.08 4.88
C ARG A 37 -6.35 7.25 4.73
N LEU A 38 -6.81 7.63 3.54
CA LEU A 38 -8.23 7.76 3.23
C LEU A 38 -8.94 6.42 3.29
N ILE A 39 -8.34 5.38 2.69
CA ILE A 39 -8.87 4.01 2.71
C ILE A 39 -9.07 3.52 4.15
N GLY A 40 -8.01 3.55 4.98
CA GLY A 40 -8.10 3.06 6.35
C GLY A 40 -9.06 3.88 7.22
N ALA A 41 -8.97 5.22 7.14
CA ALA A 41 -9.77 6.10 8.01
C ALA A 41 -11.27 6.08 7.69
N HIS A 42 -11.65 5.85 6.43
CA HIS A 42 -13.04 5.86 5.98
C HIS A 42 -13.53 4.48 5.52
N ARG A 43 -12.74 3.43 5.74
CA ARG A 43 -13.04 2.03 5.38
C ARG A 43 -13.45 1.86 3.92
N LEU A 44 -12.73 2.54 3.03
CA LEU A 44 -13.07 2.64 1.62
C LEU A 44 -12.66 1.40 0.84
N GLN A 45 -13.51 0.93 -0.06
CA GLN A 45 -13.16 -0.11 -1.01
C GLN A 45 -12.65 0.52 -2.30
N VAL A 46 -11.35 0.82 -2.39
CA VAL A 46 -10.74 1.36 -3.62
C VAL A 46 -10.24 0.20 -4.49
N PRO A 47 -10.89 -0.10 -5.63
CA PRO A 47 -10.53 -1.28 -6.43
C PRO A 47 -9.10 -1.18 -6.97
N ASN A 48 -8.42 -2.32 -7.05
CA ASN A 48 -7.04 -2.45 -7.53
C ASN A 48 -5.95 -1.79 -6.67
N PHE A 49 -6.28 -1.18 -5.53
CA PHE A 49 -5.28 -0.59 -4.63
C PHE A 49 -4.26 -1.63 -4.15
N TYR A 50 -4.73 -2.75 -3.59
CA TYR A 50 -3.87 -3.81 -3.08
C TYR A 50 -3.06 -4.53 -4.18
N PRO A 51 -3.65 -4.97 -5.31
CA PRO A 51 -2.88 -5.52 -6.43
C PRO A 51 -1.88 -4.55 -7.05
N PHE A 52 -2.11 -3.23 -6.92
CA PHE A 52 -1.13 -2.23 -7.35
C PHE A 52 0.06 -2.18 -6.40
N LEU A 53 -0.20 -2.11 -5.08
CA LEU A 53 0.86 -2.14 -4.06
C LEU A 53 1.68 -3.43 -4.11
N GLN A 54 1.04 -4.57 -4.40
CA GLN A 54 1.71 -5.87 -4.51
C GLN A 54 2.91 -5.85 -5.47
N ARG A 55 2.84 -5.07 -6.56
CA ARG A 55 3.90 -4.98 -7.57
C ARG A 55 5.20 -4.41 -7.02
N TYR A 56 5.10 -3.66 -5.92
CA TYR A 56 6.24 -3.08 -5.22
C TYR A 56 6.77 -3.99 -4.09
N LEU A 57 6.15 -5.14 -3.80
CA LEU A 57 6.61 -6.06 -2.74
C LEU A 57 7.80 -6.91 -3.19
N GLN A 58 8.88 -6.23 -3.55
CA GLN A 58 10.17 -6.81 -3.95
C GLN A 58 11.25 -6.36 -2.96
N PRO A 59 12.23 -7.20 -2.57
CA PRO A 59 13.22 -6.84 -1.55
C PRO A 59 14.09 -5.64 -1.91
N HIS A 60 14.32 -5.42 -3.21
CA HIS A 60 15.15 -4.34 -3.74
C HIS A 60 14.34 -3.08 -4.07
N GLN A 61 13.05 -3.07 -3.76
CA GLN A 61 12.19 -1.93 -4.03
C GLN A 61 12.63 -0.73 -3.17
N LYS A 62 12.83 0.42 -3.82
CA LYS A 62 13.08 1.68 -3.12
C LYS A 62 11.90 1.99 -2.19
N GLU A 63 12.19 2.42 -0.96
CA GLU A 63 11.19 2.77 0.06
C GLU A 63 10.21 1.66 0.42
N ILE A 64 10.64 0.39 0.36
CA ILE A 64 9.77 -0.76 0.67
C ILE A 64 9.09 -0.65 2.05
N THR A 65 9.80 -0.17 3.07
CA THR A 65 9.25 -0.01 4.42
C THR A 65 8.07 0.98 4.45
N LEU A 66 8.13 2.05 3.66
CA LEU A 66 7.01 2.99 3.53
C LEU A 66 5.83 2.35 2.81
N LEU A 67 6.08 1.60 1.74
CA LEU A 67 5.03 0.87 1.01
C LEU A 67 4.32 -0.16 1.90
N LEU A 68 5.06 -0.89 2.73
CA LEU A 68 4.50 -1.82 3.73
C LEU A 68 3.65 -1.07 4.75
N THR A 69 4.12 0.08 5.24
CA THR A 69 3.36 0.94 6.15
C THR A 69 2.04 1.39 5.51
N TYR A 70 2.07 1.82 4.24
CA TYR A 70 0.87 2.24 3.51
C TYR A 70 -0.11 1.09 3.27
N LEU A 71 0.39 -0.12 3.05
CA LEU A 71 -0.44 -1.31 2.93
C LEU A 71 -1.17 -1.60 4.25
N VAL A 72 -0.43 -1.67 5.37
CA VAL A 72 -1.00 -1.92 6.70
C VAL A 72 -2.03 -0.85 7.07
N GLN A 73 -1.72 0.41 6.81
CA GLN A 73 -2.60 1.52 7.13
C GLN A 73 -3.89 1.54 6.28
N ALA A 74 -3.86 0.96 5.07
CA ALA A 74 -5.06 0.79 4.25
C ALA A 74 -5.92 -0.40 4.68
N CYS A 75 -5.36 -1.39 5.39
CA CYS A 75 -6.12 -2.55 5.84
C CYS A 75 -7.18 -2.16 6.88
N HIS A 76 -8.40 -2.68 6.71
CA HIS A 76 -9.51 -2.55 7.64
C HIS A 76 -10.41 -3.80 7.57
N GLU A 77 -11.34 -3.97 8.50
CA GLU A 77 -12.12 -5.23 8.64
C GLU A 77 -13.05 -5.57 7.47
N LEU A 78 -13.29 -4.64 6.55
CA LEU A 78 -14.12 -4.87 5.37
C LEU A 78 -13.31 -5.32 4.14
N VAL A 79 -11.98 -5.36 4.23
CA VAL A 79 -11.13 -5.83 3.13
C VAL A 79 -11.26 -7.35 3.01
N PRO A 80 -11.66 -7.90 1.85
CA PRO A 80 -11.84 -9.34 1.73
C PRO A 80 -10.51 -10.10 1.90
N PRO A 81 -10.48 -11.22 2.65
CA PRO A 81 -9.26 -12.00 2.88
C PRO A 81 -8.57 -12.45 1.58
N GLU A 82 -9.32 -12.78 0.55
CA GLU A 82 -8.83 -13.17 -0.77
C GLU A 82 -8.01 -12.06 -1.46
N THR A 83 -8.25 -10.79 -1.11
CA THR A 83 -7.44 -9.66 -1.59
C THR A 83 -6.08 -9.60 -0.88
N LEU A 84 -6.03 -10.01 0.40
CA LEU A 84 -4.84 -9.95 1.22
C LEU A 84 -3.95 -11.20 1.10
N GLN A 85 -4.53 -12.37 0.82
CA GLN A 85 -3.81 -13.62 0.64
C GLN A 85 -2.62 -13.54 -0.34
N PRO A 86 -2.74 -12.99 -1.56
CA PRO A 86 -1.60 -12.88 -2.48
C PRO A 86 -0.51 -11.91 -1.97
N LEU A 87 -0.89 -10.89 -1.20
CA LEU A 87 0.05 -9.98 -0.55
C LEU A 87 0.87 -10.72 0.51
N LEU A 88 0.20 -11.47 1.39
CA LEU A 88 0.86 -12.26 2.44
C LEU A 88 1.81 -13.31 1.85
N GLN A 89 1.39 -14.00 0.78
CA GLN A 89 2.26 -14.95 0.09
C GLN A 89 3.51 -14.25 -0.48
N SER A 90 3.34 -13.06 -1.06
CA SER A 90 4.46 -12.28 -1.61
C SER A 90 5.41 -11.82 -0.51
N LEU A 91 4.89 -11.43 0.65
CA LEU A 91 5.71 -11.09 1.82
C LEU A 91 6.50 -12.31 2.33
N ALA A 92 5.85 -13.46 2.49
CA ALA A 92 6.50 -14.69 2.92
C ALA A 92 7.62 -15.10 1.95
N ASN A 93 7.33 -15.12 0.64
CA ASN A 93 8.30 -15.57 -0.37
C ASN A 93 9.53 -14.66 -0.46
N HIS A 94 9.34 -13.35 -0.35
CA HIS A 94 10.42 -12.39 -0.62
C HIS A 94 11.16 -11.93 0.64
N PHE A 95 10.53 -11.97 1.82
CA PHE A 95 11.09 -11.40 3.05
C PHE A 95 11.35 -12.42 4.16
N VAL A 96 10.70 -13.59 4.15
CA VAL A 96 10.89 -14.64 5.18
C VAL A 96 11.91 -15.70 4.74
N SER A 97 12.17 -15.88 3.45
CA SER A 97 13.15 -16.86 2.94
C SER A 97 14.60 -16.32 3.02
N ASP A 98 15.22 -16.51 4.19
CA ASP A 98 16.66 -16.72 4.53
C ASP A 98 17.81 -16.02 3.75
N LYS A 99 17.53 -14.99 2.94
CA LYS A 99 18.54 -14.11 2.31
C LYS A 99 18.40 -12.64 2.71
N SER A 100 17.58 -12.35 3.69
CA SER A 100 17.38 -11.01 4.24
C SER A 100 18.58 -10.66 5.12
N ARG A 101 19.43 -9.76 4.64
CA ARG A 101 20.56 -9.16 5.39
C ARG A 101 20.11 -8.74 6.81
N PRO A 102 20.99 -8.79 7.81
CA PRO A 102 20.67 -8.61 9.25
C PRO A 102 20.18 -7.22 9.67
N GLU A 103 19.67 -6.39 8.75
CA GLU A 103 19.13 -5.06 9.01
C GLU A 103 17.59 -5.03 9.08
N MET A 104 16.91 -6.13 8.69
CA MET A 104 15.44 -6.17 8.57
C MET A 104 14.71 -6.85 9.74
N VAL A 105 15.40 -7.28 10.80
CA VAL A 105 14.81 -8.08 11.90
C VAL A 105 14.26 -7.22 13.05
N ALA A 106 14.50 -5.91 13.07
CA ALA A 106 14.22 -5.09 14.26
C ALA A 106 12.89 -4.30 14.25
N ILE A 107 11.91 -4.66 13.40
CA ILE A 107 10.55 -4.09 13.49
C ILE A 107 9.55 -5.19 13.13
N GLY A 108 9.27 -6.06 14.10
CA GLY A 108 8.19 -7.05 14.08
C GLY A 108 7.27 -6.84 15.27
#